data_AF-A0A6A9US84-F1
#
_entry.id   AF-A0A6A9US84-F1
#
_cell.length_a   1.000
_cell.length_b   1.000
_cell.length_c   1.000
_cell.angle_alpha   90.00
_cell.angle_beta   90.00
_cell.angle_gamma   90.00
#
_symmetry.space_group_name_H-M   'P 1'
#
loop_
_entity.id
_entity.type
_entity.pdbx_description
1 polymer ?
#
loop_
_entity_poly.entity_id
_entity_poly.type
_entity_poly.pdbx_seq_one_letter_code
_entity_poly.pdbx_strand_id
1 'polypeptide(L)'
;MGRVGSGLVVAGVTAGGMALRRVLRAVAPGPAHGGLSRERWLVVTVALPLEEVAPQGRWPEPLAALGDRVEVRVRPAPGDKGTELAARLREATPGGLPGAAARWTGEDPQQELRSALRRSKQLLEVGEVLEVEPAPHGHRTATPGGALLEKVTRLAGREGRL
;
A
#
# COMPACT_ATOMS: atom_id res chain seq x y z
N MET A 1 -18.37 27.49 60.75
CA MET A 1 -19.67 26.98 60.23
C MET A 1 -19.92 27.62 58.88
N GLY A 2 -20.12 26.86 57.79
CA GLY A 2 -20.57 27.44 56.51
C GLY A 2 -20.07 26.83 55.19
N ARG A 3 -20.33 25.53 54.98
CA ARG A 3 -20.69 24.82 53.72
C ARG A 3 -19.94 25.10 52.39
N VAL A 4 -19.25 24.04 51.96
CA VAL A 4 -19.05 23.43 50.61
C VAL A 4 -19.78 24.03 49.40
N GLY A 5 -19.06 24.10 48.27
CA GLY A 5 -19.65 24.18 46.92
C GLY A 5 -18.65 23.80 45.82
N SER A 6 -18.37 22.51 45.66
CA SER A 6 -17.60 21.95 44.54
C SER A 6 -18.39 22.07 43.23
N GLY A 7 -17.92 22.91 42.30
CA GLY A 7 -18.44 22.98 40.94
C GLY A 7 -17.74 21.96 40.03
N LEU A 8 -18.23 20.73 40.03
CA LEU A 8 -17.90 19.71 39.03
C LEU A 8 -18.56 20.13 37.69
N VAL A 9 -17.78 20.61 36.72
CA VAL A 9 -18.27 20.79 35.35
C VAL A 9 -18.26 19.41 34.67
N VAL A 10 -19.39 18.70 34.76
CA VAL A 10 -19.75 17.61 33.85
C VAL A 10 -20.68 18.19 32.79
N ALA A 11 -20.19 18.36 31.57
CA ALA A 11 -20.97 18.40 30.33
C ALA A 11 -19.99 18.49 29.14
N GLY A 12 -20.00 17.63 28.12
CA GLY A 12 -20.96 16.60 27.83
C GLY A 12 -20.41 15.55 26.88
N VAL A 13 -20.90 14.33 27.08
CA VAL A 13 -20.95 13.32 26.03
C VAL A 13 -22.00 13.82 25.03
N THR A 14 -21.60 14.70 24.11
CA THR A 14 -22.41 14.99 22.93
C THR A 14 -22.51 13.69 22.14
N ALA A 15 -23.63 13.49 21.44
CA ALA A 15 -23.89 12.32 20.60
C ALA A 15 -22.77 11.98 19.58
N GLY A 16 -21.75 12.84 19.42
CA GLY A 16 -20.52 12.58 18.68
C GLY A 16 -19.58 11.54 19.32
N GLY A 17 -19.60 11.34 20.63
CA GLY A 17 -18.68 10.40 21.31
C GLY A 17 -18.90 8.93 20.92
N MET A 18 -20.16 8.54 20.68
CA MET A 18 -20.51 7.18 20.27
C MET A 18 -20.21 6.92 18.79
N ALA A 19 -20.40 7.94 17.94
CA ALA A 19 -19.98 7.90 16.55
C ALA A 19 -18.45 7.81 16.44
N LEU A 20 -17.72 8.60 17.23
CA LEU A 20 -16.26 8.53 17.29
C LEU A 20 -15.80 7.12 17.68
N ARG A 21 -16.41 6.49 18.68
CA ARG A 21 -16.05 5.11 19.08
C ARG A 21 -16.33 4.06 17.98
N ARG A 22 -17.37 4.26 17.16
CA ARG A 22 -17.69 3.38 16.02
C ARG A 22 -16.73 3.60 14.85
N VAL A 23 -16.37 4.85 14.55
CA VAL A 23 -15.35 5.20 13.57
C VAL A 23 -13.99 4.66 14.00
N LEU A 24 -13.61 4.83 15.27
CA LEU A 24 -12.39 4.26 15.85
C LEU A 24 -12.39 2.72 15.79
N ARG A 25 -13.54 2.05 15.94
CA ARG A 25 -13.66 0.59 15.76
C ARG A 25 -13.65 0.13 14.31
N ALA A 26 -14.13 0.94 13.36
CA ALA A 26 -14.03 0.65 11.94
C ALA A 26 -12.61 0.86 11.41
N VAL A 27 -11.83 1.74 12.05
CA VAL A 27 -10.39 1.93 11.83
C VAL A 27 -9.56 0.93 12.66
N ALA A 28 -10.17 0.25 13.64
CA ALA A 28 -9.48 -0.78 14.39
C ALA A 28 -9.12 -1.92 13.43
N PRO A 29 -7.84 -2.34 13.40
CA PRO A 29 -7.40 -3.39 12.51
C PRO A 29 -8.20 -4.66 12.80
N GLY A 30 -8.87 -5.20 11.78
CA GLY A 30 -9.35 -6.58 11.81
C GLY A 30 -8.17 -7.52 12.09
N PRO A 31 -8.42 -8.75 12.60
CA PRO A 31 -7.36 -9.72 12.82
C PRO A 31 -6.58 -9.87 11.52
N ALA A 32 -5.36 -9.36 11.52
CA ALA A 32 -4.45 -9.43 10.40
C ALA A 32 -4.19 -10.91 10.12
N HIS A 33 -4.91 -11.46 9.14
CA HIS A 33 -4.52 -12.71 8.51
C HIS A 33 -3.27 -12.38 7.71
N GLY A 34 -2.11 -12.64 8.32
CA GLY A 34 -0.80 -12.37 7.74
C GLY A 34 0.03 -11.39 8.57
N GLY A 35 0.34 -11.75 9.81
CA GLY A 35 1.56 -11.25 10.43
C GLY A 35 2.76 -11.49 9.50
N LEU A 36 3.77 -10.62 9.60
CA LEU A 36 5.05 -10.60 8.86
C LEU A 36 5.06 -9.80 7.52
N SER A 37 4.68 -8.52 7.52
CA SER A 37 4.82 -7.65 6.32
C SER A 37 5.98 -6.64 6.38
N ARG A 38 6.94 -6.77 7.30
CA ARG A 38 7.99 -5.74 7.48
C ARG A 38 9.42 -6.12 7.08
N GLU A 39 9.69 -7.38 6.76
CA GLU A 39 11.07 -7.83 6.47
C GLU A 39 11.17 -8.82 5.29
N ARG A 40 10.04 -9.22 4.70
CA ARG A 40 10.04 -10.22 3.64
C ARG A 40 10.39 -9.58 2.31
N TRP A 41 11.38 -10.19 1.66
CA TRP A 41 11.68 -9.99 0.26
C TRP A 41 10.42 -10.19 -0.59
N LEU A 42 10.10 -9.20 -1.41
CA LEU A 42 9.16 -9.37 -2.52
C LEU A 42 9.97 -9.86 -3.71
N VAL A 43 9.54 -10.98 -4.30
CA VAL A 43 10.28 -11.66 -5.36
C VAL A 43 9.40 -11.76 -6.60
N VAL A 44 9.94 -11.38 -7.75
CA VAL A 44 9.36 -11.66 -9.06
C VAL A 44 10.34 -12.46 -9.90
N THR A 45 9.83 -13.44 -10.65
CA THR A 45 10.62 -14.17 -11.65
C THR A 45 10.49 -13.46 -12.98
N VAL A 46 11.60 -13.15 -13.62
CA VAL A 46 11.69 -12.57 -14.97
C VAL A 46 12.18 -13.65 -15.92
N ALA A 47 11.50 -13.86 -17.04
CA ALA A 47 11.81 -14.87 -18.05
C ALA A 47 13.01 -14.48 -18.94
N LEU A 48 14.04 -13.88 -18.36
CA LEU A 48 15.28 -13.46 -19.01
C LEU A 48 16.50 -13.95 -18.21
N PRO A 49 17.65 -14.15 -18.86
CA PRO A 49 18.90 -14.49 -18.18
C PRO A 49 19.42 -13.30 -17.34
N LEU A 50 20.33 -13.59 -16.42
CA LEU A 50 20.81 -12.65 -15.41
C LEU A 50 21.44 -11.40 -16.03
N GLU A 51 22.21 -11.57 -17.12
CA GLU A 51 22.87 -10.49 -17.86
C GLU A 51 21.90 -9.49 -18.48
N GLU A 52 20.68 -9.92 -18.83
CA GLU A 52 19.66 -9.07 -19.45
C GLU A 52 18.78 -8.38 -18.41
N VAL A 53 18.58 -9.00 -17.24
CA VAL A 53 17.80 -8.39 -16.13
C VAL A 53 18.51 -7.19 -15.50
N ALA A 54 19.84 -7.23 -15.47
CA ALA A 54 20.65 -6.16 -14.88
C ALA A 54 21.88 -5.82 -15.73
N PRO A 55 21.69 -5.26 -16.93
CA PRO A 55 22.79 -4.86 -17.78
C PRO A 55 23.69 -3.90 -17.00
N GLN A 56 24.96 -4.27 -16.84
CA GLN A 56 25.97 -3.46 -16.13
C GLN A 56 25.58 -3.12 -14.67
N GLY A 57 24.78 -3.97 -14.01
CA GLY A 57 24.33 -3.76 -12.63
C GLY A 57 23.31 -2.65 -12.45
N ARG A 58 22.68 -2.18 -13.54
CA ARG A 58 21.61 -1.18 -13.50
C ARG A 58 20.25 -1.86 -13.52
N TRP A 59 19.34 -1.36 -12.69
CA TRP A 59 17.96 -1.86 -12.63
C TRP A 59 17.06 -1.11 -13.61
N PRO A 60 15.95 -1.73 -14.08
CA PRO A 60 14.94 -1.03 -14.87
C PRO A 60 14.36 0.17 -14.10
N GLU A 61 13.95 1.20 -14.84
CA GLU A 61 13.57 2.52 -14.30
C GLU A 61 12.58 2.45 -13.12
N PRO A 62 11.50 1.64 -13.15
CA PRO A 62 10.54 1.62 -12.04
C PRO A 62 11.14 1.17 -10.71
N LEU A 63 12.09 0.23 -10.74
CA LEU A 63 12.81 -0.21 -9.54
C LEU A 63 13.97 0.74 -9.20
N ALA A 64 14.66 1.25 -10.20
CA ALA A 64 15.75 2.22 -10.01
C ALA A 64 15.26 3.53 -9.37
N ALA A 65 14.04 3.96 -9.66
CA ALA A 65 13.40 5.15 -9.06
C ALA A 65 13.20 5.03 -7.54
N LEU A 66 13.23 3.81 -6.98
CA LEU A 66 13.22 3.62 -5.52
C LEU A 66 14.56 3.97 -4.87
N GLY A 67 15.65 3.92 -5.63
CA GLY A 67 16.97 4.35 -5.21
C GLY A 67 17.50 3.58 -3.99
N ASP A 68 18.04 4.31 -3.04
CA ASP A 68 18.61 3.79 -1.80
C ASP A 68 17.56 3.31 -0.80
N ARG A 69 16.28 3.63 -0.99
CA ARG A 69 15.17 3.19 -0.11
C ARG A 69 15.01 1.67 -0.09
N VAL A 70 15.57 0.97 -1.09
CA VAL A 70 15.45 -0.49 -1.25
C VAL A 70 16.79 -1.22 -1.25
N GLU A 71 16.75 -2.47 -0.80
CA GLU A 71 17.77 -3.46 -1.06
C GLU A 71 17.26 -4.41 -2.14
N VAL A 72 18.09 -4.69 -3.14
CA VAL A 72 17.77 -5.55 -4.29
C VAL A 72 18.75 -6.71 -4.33
N ARG A 73 18.24 -7.91 -4.61
CA ARG A 73 19.02 -9.13 -4.83
C ARG A 73 18.54 -9.82 -6.10
N VAL A 74 19.48 -10.38 -6.83
CA VAL A 74 19.20 -11.11 -8.07
C VAL A 74 19.87 -12.47 -8.02
N ARG A 75 19.16 -13.50 -8.45
CA ARG A 75 19.67 -14.87 -8.54
C ARG A 75 18.99 -15.62 -9.67
N PRO A 76 19.60 -16.70 -10.21
CA PRO A 76 18.91 -17.61 -11.11
C PRO A 76 17.62 -18.13 -10.47
N ALA A 77 16.55 -18.18 -11.25
CA ALA A 77 15.28 -18.74 -10.82
C ALA A 77 15.34 -20.28 -10.81
N PRO A 78 14.66 -20.94 -9.86
CA PRO A 78 14.62 -22.39 -9.82
C PRO A 78 13.91 -22.96 -11.05
N GLY A 79 14.42 -24.09 -11.55
CA GLY A 79 13.83 -24.81 -12.67
C GLY A 79 13.97 -24.10 -14.02
N ASP A 80 15.08 -23.35 -14.21
CA ASP A 80 15.42 -22.69 -15.48
C ASP A 80 14.34 -21.73 -15.99
N LYS A 81 13.66 -21.03 -15.07
CA LYS A 81 12.58 -20.08 -15.36
C LYS A 81 13.07 -18.66 -15.61
N GLY A 82 14.39 -18.48 -15.81
CA GLY A 82 15.05 -17.18 -15.91
C GLY A 82 15.63 -16.72 -14.57
N THR A 83 15.28 -15.52 -14.13
CA THR A 83 15.96 -14.82 -13.04
C THR A 83 14.98 -14.34 -11.97
N GLU A 84 15.26 -14.57 -10.70
CA GLU A 84 14.53 -13.98 -9.59
C GLU A 84 15.09 -12.61 -9.22
N LEU A 85 14.24 -11.58 -9.30
CA LEU A 85 14.48 -10.23 -8.84
C LEU A 85 13.75 -10.02 -7.51
N ALA A 86 14.51 -9.93 -6.42
CA ALA A 86 14.01 -9.76 -5.07
C ALA A 86 14.31 -8.35 -4.56
N ALA A 87 13.33 -7.68 -3.95
CA ALA A 87 13.53 -6.38 -3.33
C ALA A 87 12.81 -6.24 -1.98
N ARG A 88 13.37 -5.41 -1.10
CA ARG A 88 12.77 -5.02 0.19
C ARG A 88 13.09 -3.56 0.52
N LEU A 89 12.23 -2.91 1.30
CA LEU A 89 12.52 -1.60 1.87
C LEU A 89 13.62 -1.71 2.94
N ARG A 90 14.54 -0.74 2.99
CA ARG A 90 15.57 -0.66 4.04
C ARG A 90 15.00 -0.19 5.37
N GLU A 91 14.08 0.76 5.31
CA GLU A 91 13.41 1.28 6.49
C GLU A 91 12.09 0.54 6.74
N ALA A 92 11.79 0.32 8.01
CA ALA A 92 10.53 -0.29 8.40
C ALA A 92 9.36 0.64 8.04
N THR A 93 8.39 0.11 7.29
CA THR A 93 7.16 0.83 6.99
C THR A 93 6.41 1.20 8.28
N PRO A 94 5.88 2.43 8.40
CA PRO A 94 5.12 2.85 9.57
C PRO A 94 3.98 1.88 9.91
N GLY A 95 3.88 1.54 11.19
CA GLY A 95 2.81 0.69 11.72
C GLY A 95 1.57 1.45 12.16
N GLY A 96 0.52 0.72 12.55
CA GLY A 96 -0.62 1.30 13.24
C GLY A 96 -1.40 2.30 12.41
N LEU A 97 -1.91 3.37 13.05
CA LEU A 97 -2.69 4.41 12.39
C LEU A 97 -1.94 5.10 11.24
N PRO A 98 -0.64 5.46 11.35
CA PRO A 98 0.13 5.99 10.22
C PRO A 98 0.18 5.05 9.01
N GLY A 99 0.45 3.76 9.21
CA GLY A 99 0.48 2.77 8.12
C GLY A 99 -0.90 2.46 7.53
N ALA A 100 -1.95 2.56 8.35
CA ALA A 100 -3.32 2.54 7.84
C ALA A 100 -3.56 3.76 6.95
N ALA A 101 -3.29 4.97 7.45
CA ALA A 101 -3.47 6.21 6.70
C ALA A 101 -2.73 6.20 5.36
N ALA A 102 -1.46 5.76 5.33
CA ALA A 102 -0.67 5.63 4.11
C ALA A 102 -1.35 4.74 3.04
N ARG A 103 -1.96 3.62 3.45
CA ARG A 103 -2.75 2.77 2.54
C ARG A 103 -3.99 3.45 2.00
N TRP A 104 -4.64 4.27 2.82
CA TRP A 104 -5.83 5.03 2.43
C TRP A 104 -5.50 6.28 1.60
N THR A 105 -4.31 6.88 1.75
CA THR A 105 -3.86 8.01 0.94
C THR A 105 -3.20 7.57 -0.37
N GLY A 106 -2.86 6.28 -0.49
CA GLY A 106 -2.14 5.73 -1.63
C GLY A 106 -0.62 5.93 -1.56
N GLU A 107 -0.12 6.29 -0.38
CA GLU A 107 1.29 6.53 -0.06
C GLU A 107 1.89 5.32 0.70
N ASP A 108 1.42 4.09 0.43
CA ASP A 108 1.97 2.89 1.06
C ASP A 108 3.28 2.48 0.38
N PRO A 109 4.44 2.58 1.05
CA PRO A 109 5.74 2.20 0.48
C PRO A 109 5.81 0.74 0.03
N GLN A 110 5.04 -0.16 0.66
CA GLN A 110 4.97 -1.56 0.25
C GLN A 110 4.20 -1.73 -1.05
N GLN A 111 3.17 -0.91 -1.30
CA GLN A 111 2.45 -0.90 -2.58
C GLN A 111 3.31 -0.28 -3.69
N GLU A 112 4.08 0.77 -3.37
CA GLU A 112 5.05 1.37 -4.28
C GLU A 112 6.08 0.32 -4.74
N LEU A 113 6.68 -0.41 -3.79
CA LEU A 113 7.64 -1.49 -4.08
C LEU A 113 7.05 -2.62 -4.92
N ARG A 114 5.84 -3.10 -4.58
CA ARG A 114 5.13 -4.12 -5.38
C ARG A 114 4.89 -3.64 -6.81
N SER A 115 4.45 -2.39 -6.95
CA SER A 115 4.17 -1.79 -8.26
C SER A 115 5.44 -1.64 -9.09
N ALA A 116 6.53 -1.18 -8.48
CA ALA A 116 7.84 -1.08 -9.11
C ALA A 116 8.35 -2.42 -9.62
N LEU A 117 8.28 -3.49 -8.81
CA LEU A 117 8.68 -4.84 -9.24
C LEU A 117 7.82 -5.36 -10.40
N ARG A 118 6.50 -5.17 -10.33
CA ARG A 118 5.59 -5.59 -11.41
C ARG A 118 5.88 -4.86 -12.73
N ARG A 119 6.03 -3.54 -12.68
CA ARG A 119 6.34 -2.71 -13.86
C ARG A 119 7.71 -3.04 -14.43
N SER A 120 8.70 -3.28 -13.56
CA SER A 120 10.03 -3.72 -13.95
C SER A 120 9.99 -5.05 -14.69
N LYS A 121 9.24 -6.04 -14.18
CA LYS A 121 9.03 -7.32 -14.88
C LYS A 121 8.39 -7.12 -16.25
N GLN A 122 7.35 -6.29 -16.36
CA GLN A 122 6.70 -6.00 -17.65
C GLN A 122 7.65 -5.35 -18.65
N LEU A 123 8.42 -4.34 -18.23
CA LEU A 123 9.42 -3.70 -19.09
C LEU A 123 10.50 -4.68 -19.55
N LEU A 124 10.98 -5.53 -18.65
CA LEU A 124 11.98 -6.53 -18.99
C LEU A 124 11.44 -7.57 -19.98
N GLU A 125 10.25 -8.11 -19.73
CA GLU A 125 9.71 -9.23 -20.52
C GLU A 125 9.01 -8.80 -21.82
N VAL A 126 8.38 -7.63 -21.83
CA VAL A 126 7.50 -7.19 -22.91
C VAL A 126 8.01 -5.89 -23.56
N GLY A 127 8.82 -5.10 -22.85
CA GLY A 127 9.28 -3.78 -23.31
C GLY A 127 8.31 -2.64 -23.03
N GLU A 128 7.12 -2.92 -22.49
CA GLU A 128 6.08 -1.93 -22.18
C GLU A 128 5.47 -2.15 -20.80
N VAL A 129 4.88 -1.10 -20.22
CA VAL A 129 4.13 -1.17 -18.96
C VAL A 129 2.64 -1.09 -19.26
N LEU A 130 1.88 -2.08 -18.80
CA LEU A 130 0.42 -2.04 -18.92
C LEU A 130 -0.15 -1.03 -17.93
N GLU A 131 -0.82 -0.01 -18.47
CA GLU A 131 -1.59 0.95 -17.69
C GLU A 131 -3.08 0.72 -17.89
N VAL A 132 -3.82 0.68 -16.78
CA VAL A 132 -5.28 0.61 -16.83
C VAL A 132 -5.79 2.05 -16.89
N GLU A 133 -6.35 2.42 -18.04
CA GLU A 133 -7.13 3.65 -18.13
C GLU A 133 -8.47 3.45 -17.40
N PRO A 134 -8.82 4.29 -16.41
CA PRO A 134 -10.06 4.13 -15.68
C PRO A 134 -11.24 4.34 -16.64
N ALA A 135 -12.08 3.30 -16.79
CA ALA A 135 -13.30 3.42 -17.58
C ALA A 135 -14.18 4.56 -17.03
N PRO A 136 -14.81 5.39 -17.88
CA PRO A 136 -15.75 6.41 -17.42
C PRO A 136 -16.94 5.72 -16.74
N HIS A 137 -16.89 5.60 -15.42
CA HIS A 137 -18.04 5.28 -14.60
C HIS A 137 -18.94 6.52 -14.62
N GLY A 138 -20.12 6.41 -15.24
CA GLY A 138 -21.05 7.52 -15.42
C GLY A 138 -21.34 8.29 -14.13
N HIS A 139 -21.74 9.56 -14.26
CA HIS A 139 -21.98 10.44 -13.12
C HIS A 139 -23.10 9.89 -12.23
N ARG A 140 -22.75 9.48 -10.99
CA ARG A 140 -23.76 9.18 -9.97
C ARG A 140 -24.19 10.48 -9.29
N THR A 141 -25.47 10.56 -8.93
CA THR A 141 -25.98 11.65 -8.11
C THR A 141 -25.16 11.80 -6.84
N ALA A 142 -24.66 13.01 -6.58
CA ALA A 142 -23.83 13.34 -5.43
C ALA A 142 -24.63 13.23 -4.12
N THR A 143 -24.78 12.00 -3.64
CA THR A 143 -25.28 11.71 -2.31
C THR A 143 -24.11 11.61 -1.34
N PRO A 144 -24.28 11.94 -0.05
CA PRO A 144 -23.24 11.75 0.96
C PRO A 144 -22.68 10.32 0.99
N GLY A 145 -23.55 9.32 0.73
CA GLY A 145 -23.14 7.92 0.59
C GLY A 145 -22.38 7.62 -0.72
N GLY A 146 -22.81 8.21 -1.85
CA GLY A 146 -22.14 8.07 -3.15
C GLY A 146 -20.73 8.66 -3.17
N ALA A 147 -20.52 9.80 -2.52
CA ALA A 147 -19.20 10.43 -2.39
C ALA A 147 -18.21 9.57 -1.57
N LEU A 148 -18.70 8.91 -0.51
CA LEU A 148 -17.91 7.94 0.25
C LEU A 148 -17.57 6.72 -0.61
N LEU A 149 -18.55 6.18 -1.36
CA LEU A 149 -18.35 5.03 -2.23
C LEU A 149 -17.35 5.31 -3.35
N GLU A 150 -17.43 6.46 -4.01
CA GLU A 150 -16.46 6.85 -5.05
C GLU A 150 -15.04 6.93 -4.49
N LYS A 151 -14.87 7.48 -3.29
CA LYS A 151 -13.57 7.58 -2.65
C LYS A 151 -13.02 6.19 -2.32
N VAL A 152 -13.87 5.26 -1.87
CA VAL A 152 -13.48 3.85 -1.64
C VAL A 152 -13.09 3.15 -2.94
N THR A 153 -13.83 3.38 -4.03
CA THR A 153 -13.60 2.69 -5.32
C THR A 153 -12.28 3.17 -5.96
N ARG A 154 -11.99 4.47 -5.86
CA ARG A 154 -10.72 5.07 -6.32
C ARG A 154 -9.50 4.49 -5.60
N LEU A 155 -9.65 4.13 -4.34
CA LEU A 155 -8.58 3.53 -3.54
C LEU A 155 -8.44 2.02 -3.79
N ALA A 156 -9.53 1.32 -4.08
CA ALA A 156 -9.53 -0.12 -4.34
C ALA A 156 -8.83 -0.52 -5.65
N GLY A 157 -8.87 0.34 -6.68
CA GLY A 157 -8.31 0.03 -8.01
C GLY A 157 -6.79 -0.19 -8.05
N ARG A 158 -6.06 0.12 -6.98
CA ARG A 158 -4.59 0.02 -6.95
C ARG A 158 -4.05 -1.35 -6.56
N GLU A 159 -4.86 -2.23 -5.98
CA GLU A 159 -4.36 -3.49 -5.40
C GLU A 159 -4.36 -4.69 -6.35
N GLY A 160 -4.96 -4.60 -7.53
CA GLY A 160 -4.97 -5.73 -8.49
C GLY A 160 -5.48 -7.04 -7.88
N ARG A 161 -6.42 -6.96 -6.94
CA ARG A 161 -7.13 -8.10 -6.36
C ARG A 161 -8.57 -8.06 -6.87
N LEU A 162 -8.80 -8.72 -7.99
CA LEU A 162 -10.11 -9.17 -8.46
C LEU A 162 -10.00 -10.64 -8.82
#